data_AF-A0A815RSA8-F1
#
_entry.id   AF-A0A815RSA8-F1
#
_cell.length_a   1.000
_cell.length_b   1.000
_cell.length_c   1.000
_cell.angle_alpha   90.00
_cell.angle_beta   90.00
_cell.angle_gamma   90.00
#
_symmetry.space_group_name_H-M   'P 1'
#
loop_
_entity.id
_entity.type
_entity.pdbx_description
1 polymer ?
#
loop_
_entity_poly.entity_id
_entity_poly.type
_entity_poly.pdbx_seq_one_letter_code
_entity_poly.pdbx_strand_id
1 'polypeptide(L)'
;MAPEALTMNTTTTKSDVYSFAVTLWEIWSRCSYLPYVSLRNEELHQRLLMREKDAKNDTSFNLSVPADCPKEIYDLLCECWHIEGTKRPNISDIAHYFKRQIDATRSNSSSS
;
A
#
# COMPACT_ATOMS: atom_id res chain seq x y z
N MET A 1 7.08 -2.80 -5.97
CA MET A 1 8.31 -2.07 -5.56
C MET A 1 8.03 -0.58 -5.55
N ALA A 2 8.66 0.17 -4.64
CA ALA A 2 8.52 1.62 -4.57
C ALA A 2 9.19 2.34 -5.76
N PRO A 3 8.70 3.52 -6.18
CA PRO A 3 9.28 4.28 -7.30
C PRO A 3 10.78 4.56 -7.12
N GLU A 4 11.21 5.02 -5.95
CA GLU A 4 12.60 5.38 -5.67
C GLU A 4 13.57 4.19 -5.74
N ALA A 5 13.07 2.99 -5.41
CA ALA A 5 13.85 1.75 -5.52
C ALA A 5 14.02 1.33 -6.99
N LEU A 6 13.08 1.70 -7.86
CA LEU A 6 13.14 1.42 -9.31
C LEU A 6 13.99 2.44 -10.07
N THR A 7 14.02 3.70 -9.62
CA THR A 7 14.66 4.80 -10.36
C THR A 7 16.07 5.11 -9.86
N MET A 8 16.27 5.06 -8.54
CA MET A 8 17.54 5.41 -7.89
C MET A 8 18.26 4.18 -7.31
N ASN A 9 17.72 2.98 -7.53
CA ASN A 9 18.21 1.72 -6.97
C ASN A 9 18.45 1.79 -5.44
N THR A 10 17.66 2.65 -4.76
CA THR A 10 17.81 2.97 -3.35
C THR A 10 16.73 2.24 -2.57
N THR A 11 17.15 1.37 -1.66
CA THR A 11 16.25 0.66 -0.75
C THR A 11 16.31 1.30 0.63
N THR A 12 15.15 1.56 1.20
CA THR A 12 14.99 2.16 2.53
C THR A 12 13.85 1.48 3.26
N THR A 13 13.76 1.68 4.58
CA THR A 13 12.59 1.22 5.34
C THR A 13 11.27 1.78 4.77
N LYS A 14 11.30 2.95 4.11
CA LYS A 14 10.12 3.53 3.46
C LYS A 14 9.77 2.86 2.14
N SER A 15 10.75 2.37 1.39
CA SER A 15 10.49 1.53 0.21
C SER A 15 9.92 0.17 0.59
N ASP A 16 10.31 -0.35 1.76
CA ASP A 16 9.75 -1.59 2.31
C ASP A 16 8.28 -1.40 2.71
N VAL A 17 7.92 -0.25 3.31
CA VAL A 17 6.51 0.09 3.62
C VAL A 17 5.63 0.08 2.36
N TYR A 18 6.12 0.61 1.24
CA TYR A 18 5.39 0.57 -0.02
C TYR A 18 5.17 -0.87 -0.50
N SER A 19 6.23 -1.69 -0.45
CA SER A 19 6.18 -3.09 -0.90
C SER A 19 5.33 -3.96 0.03
N PHE A 20 5.34 -3.67 1.33
CA PHE A 20 4.45 -4.25 2.32
C PHE A 20 2.99 -3.96 2.00
N ALA A 21 2.63 -2.73 1.62
CA ALA A 21 1.26 -2.40 1.22
C ALA A 21 0.81 -3.13 -0.05
N VAL A 22 1.70 -3.32 -1.04
CA VAL A 22 1.41 -4.19 -2.19
C VAL A 22 1.13 -5.63 -1.73
N THR A 23 1.95 -6.17 -0.82
CA THR A 23 1.77 -7.52 -0.27
C THR A 23 0.45 -7.65 0.48
N LEU A 24 0.09 -6.65 1.29
CA LEU A 24 -1.16 -6.64 2.03
C LEU A 24 -2.37 -6.57 1.08
N TRP A 25 -2.26 -5.80 0.00
CA TRP A 25 -3.27 -5.80 -1.07
C TRP A 25 -3.41 -7.17 -1.75
N GLU A 26 -2.30 -7.89 -2.00
CA GLU A 26 -2.33 -9.23 -2.58
C GLU A 26 -3.04 -10.22 -1.64
N ILE A 27 -2.74 -10.16 -0.33
CA ILE A 27 -3.40 -10.97 0.70
C ILE A 27 -4.92 -10.69 0.68
N TRP A 28 -5.31 -9.41 0.67
CA TRP A 28 -6.72 -9.03 0.67
C TRP A 28 -7.44 -9.45 -0.61
N SER A 29 -6.78 -9.31 -1.75
CA SER A 29 -7.28 -9.74 -3.05
C SER A 29 -7.20 -11.25 -3.23
N ARG A 30 -6.80 -12.01 -2.19
CA ARG A 30 -6.62 -13.47 -2.20
C ARG A 30 -5.74 -13.95 -3.36
N CYS A 31 -4.77 -13.13 -3.76
CA CYS A 31 -3.92 -13.33 -4.92
C CYS A 31 -4.70 -13.63 -6.23
N SER A 32 -5.96 -13.21 -6.31
CA SER A 32 -6.84 -13.49 -7.45
C SER A 32 -6.55 -12.59 -8.65
N TYR A 33 -5.86 -11.46 -8.41
CA TYR A 33 -5.50 -10.48 -9.42
C TYR A 33 -4.01 -10.17 -9.34
N LEU A 34 -3.36 -10.00 -10.50
CA LEU A 34 -2.03 -9.45 -10.55
C LEU A 34 -2.08 -7.93 -10.31
N PRO A 35 -1.17 -7.38 -9.49
CA PRO A 35 -1.08 -5.94 -9.34
C PRO A 35 -0.81 -5.31 -10.70
N TYR A 36 -1.65 -4.36 -11.11
CA TYR A 36 -1.54 -3.65 -12.39
C TYR A 36 -1.61 -4.57 -13.64
N VAL A 37 -2.46 -5.61 -13.63
CA VAL A 37 -2.59 -6.61 -14.71
C VAL A 37 -2.74 -6.03 -16.13
N SER A 38 -3.29 -4.83 -16.27
CA SER A 38 -3.49 -4.16 -17.56
C SER A 38 -2.28 -3.38 -18.07
N LEU A 39 -1.18 -3.29 -17.30
CA LEU A 39 0.00 -2.51 -17.63
C LEU A 39 1.21 -3.43 -17.84
N ARG A 40 1.96 -3.20 -18.93
CA ARG A 40 3.30 -3.78 -19.09
C ARG A 40 4.25 -3.14 -18.08
N ASN A 41 5.30 -3.86 -17.69
CA ASN A 41 6.29 -3.37 -16.71
C ASN A 41 6.86 -1.99 -17.05
N GLU A 42 7.14 -1.73 -18.33
CA GLU A 42 7.63 -0.42 -18.80
C GLU A 42 6.59 0.69 -18.63
N GLU A 43 5.32 0.40 -18.93
CA GLU A 43 4.22 1.36 -18.80
C GLU A 43 3.96 1.68 -17.31
N LEU A 44 3.97 0.65 -16.46
CA LEU A 44 3.88 0.80 -15.01
C LEU A 44 5.01 1.68 -14.49
N HIS A 45 6.25 1.43 -14.93
CA HIS A 45 7.41 2.22 -14.56
C HIS A 45 7.30 3.68 -15.00
N GLN A 46 6.89 3.92 -16.25
CA GLN A 46 6.68 5.28 -16.77
C GLN A 46 5.60 6.03 -15.99
N ARG A 47 4.50 5.37 -15.62
CA ARG A 47 3.43 6.01 -14.83
C ARG A 47 3.86 6.33 -13.41
N LEU A 48 4.60 5.44 -12.75
CA LEU A 48 5.17 5.71 -11.43
C LEU A 48 6.14 6.89 -11.48
N LEU A 49 6.98 6.98 -12.52
CA LEU A 49 7.88 8.10 -12.78
C LEU A 49 7.14 9.42 -13.07
N MET A 50 6.07 9.39 -13.86
CA MET A 50 5.24 10.58 -14.11
C MET A 50 4.61 11.09 -12.81
N ARG A 51 4.14 10.17 -11.96
CA ARG A 51 3.55 10.50 -10.65
C ARG A 51 4.58 11.14 -9.70
N GLU A 52 5.83 10.71 -9.77
CA GLU A 52 6.96 11.36 -9.07
C GLU A 52 7.19 12.80 -9.56
N LYS A 53 7.20 13.01 -10.89
CA LYS A 53 7.44 14.33 -11.50
C LYS A 53 6.31 15.33 -11.28
N ASP A 54 5.07 14.87 -11.34
CA ASP A 54 3.90 15.73 -11.19
C ASP A 54 3.61 16.09 -9.72
N ALA A 55 4.32 15.46 -8.76
CA ALA A 55 4.12 15.59 -7.31
C ALA A 55 2.65 15.52 -6.87
N LYS A 56 1.79 14.90 -7.70
CA LYS A 56 0.37 14.73 -7.41
C LYS A 56 0.22 13.48 -6.58
N ASN A 57 -0.35 13.64 -5.40
CA ASN A 57 -0.89 12.53 -4.61
C ASN A 57 -2.20 12.01 -5.25
N ASP A 58 -2.15 11.70 -6.54
CA ASP A 58 -3.26 11.13 -7.26
C ASP A 58 -3.39 9.65 -6.85
N THR A 59 -4.50 9.33 -6.21
CA THR A 59 -4.85 7.97 -5.76
C THR A 59 -5.57 7.17 -6.84
N SER A 60 -5.91 7.79 -7.99
CA SER A 60 -6.54 7.11 -9.13
C SER A 60 -5.71 5.96 -9.70
N PHE A 61 -4.40 5.99 -9.45
CA PHE A 61 -3.47 4.94 -9.84
C PHE A 61 -3.30 3.84 -8.79
N ASN A 62 -3.83 4.01 -7.58
CA ASN A 62 -3.72 2.97 -6.55
C ASN A 62 -4.52 1.74 -6.94
N LEU A 63 -4.07 0.57 -6.49
CA LEU A 63 -4.76 -0.68 -6.77
C LEU A 63 -6.16 -0.64 -6.12
N SER A 64 -7.20 -1.06 -6.84
CA SER A 64 -8.53 -1.20 -6.26
C SER A 64 -8.56 -2.41 -5.32
N VAL A 65 -9.20 -2.26 -4.16
CA VAL A 65 -9.45 -3.39 -3.26
C VAL A 65 -10.86 -3.95 -3.50
N PRO A 66 -11.11 -5.24 -3.18
CA PRO A 66 -12.46 -5.77 -3.23
C PRO A 66 -13.37 -5.13 -2.17
N ALA A 67 -14.68 -5.24 -2.36
CA ALA A 67 -15.69 -4.56 -1.52
C ALA A 67 -15.75 -5.05 -0.07
N ASP A 68 -15.13 -6.19 0.23
CA ASP A 68 -14.98 -6.76 1.56
C ASP A 68 -13.81 -6.14 2.36
N CYS A 69 -12.99 -5.29 1.73
CA CYS A 69 -11.94 -4.56 2.40
C CYS A 69 -12.50 -3.39 3.21
N PRO A 70 -12.26 -3.32 4.54
CA PRO A 70 -12.64 -2.17 5.34
C PRO A 70 -12.00 -0.90 4.79
N LYS A 71 -12.77 0.19 4.75
CA LYS A 71 -12.30 1.47 4.19
C LYS A 71 -11.01 1.95 4.87
N GLU A 72 -10.90 1.74 6.18
CA GLU A 72 -9.75 2.15 6.98
C GLU A 72 -8.46 1.42 6.57
N ILE A 73 -8.57 0.15 6.14
CA ILE A 73 -7.42 -0.60 5.60
C ILE A 73 -7.03 -0.02 4.24
N TYR A 74 -8.01 0.29 3.39
CA TYR A 74 -7.73 0.89 2.09
C TYR A 74 -7.08 2.27 2.20
N ASP A 75 -7.57 3.11 3.11
CA ASP A 75 -6.99 4.42 3.38
C ASP A 75 -5.52 4.28 3.84
N LEU A 76 -5.24 3.32 4.73
CA LEU A 76 -3.86 3.01 5.18
C LEU A 76 -2.97 2.55 4.01
N LEU A 77 -3.48 1.70 3.12
CA LEU A 77 -2.76 1.27 1.91
C LEU A 77 -2.42 2.48 1.02
N CYS A 78 -3.36 3.41 0.86
CA CYS A 78 -3.15 4.64 0.08
C CYS A 78 -2.05 5.52 0.68
N GLU A 79 -1.98 5.64 2.01
CA GLU A 79 -0.90 6.36 2.70
C GLU A 79 0.46 5.66 2.50
N CYS A 80 0.49 4.33 2.51
CA CYS A 80 1.72 3.57 2.25
C CYS A 80 2.20 3.69 0.79
N TRP A 81 1.29 3.91 -0.15
CA TRP A 81 1.58 4.16 -1.58
C TRP A 81 1.81 5.63 -1.91
N HIS A 82 2.07 6.47 -0.91
CA HIS A 82 2.48 7.85 -1.14
C HIS A 82 3.78 7.90 -1.94
N ILE A 83 3.87 8.82 -2.90
CA ILE A 83 5.05 8.99 -3.76
C ILE A 83 6.27 9.39 -2.95
N GLU A 84 6.14 10.48 -2.18
CA GLU A 84 7.17 10.90 -1.24
C GLU A 84 7.31 9.88 -0.11
N GLY A 85 8.46 9.20 -0.04
CA GLY A 85 8.74 8.19 1.00
C GLY A 85 8.66 8.74 2.43
N THR A 86 8.93 10.03 2.62
CA THR A 86 8.86 10.72 3.92
C THR A 86 7.43 10.85 4.45
N LYS A 87 6.43 10.90 3.56
CA LYS A 87 5.00 11.00 3.92
C LYS A 87 4.36 9.64 4.19
N ARG A 88 5.04 8.54 3.86
CA ARG A 88 4.57 7.19 4.21
C ARG A 88 4.63 7.01 5.72
N PRO A 89 3.68 6.28 6.33
CA PRO A 89 3.72 5.96 7.77
C PRO A 89 4.96 5.14 8.13
N ASN A 90 5.31 5.06 9.41
CA ASN A 90 6.34 4.11 9.85
C ASN A 90 5.74 2.72 10.03
N ILE A 91 6.57 1.70 9.83
CA ILE A 91 6.13 0.31 10.00
C ILE A 91 5.62 0.04 11.44
N SER A 92 6.18 0.72 12.43
CA SER A 92 5.73 0.66 13.82
C SER A 92 4.30 1.19 14.00
N ASP A 93 3.94 2.26 13.29
CA ASP A 93 2.59 2.86 13.34
C ASP A 93 1.57 1.92 12.72
N ILE A 94 1.93 1.31 11.57
CA ILE A 94 1.15 0.28 10.89
C ILE A 94 0.93 -0.93 11.81
N ALA A 95 2.00 -1.43 12.45
CA ALA A 95 1.93 -2.56 13.36
C ALA A 95 1.02 -2.27 14.57
N HIS A 96 1.15 -1.08 15.17
CA HIS A 96 0.26 -0.66 16.26
C HIS A 96 -1.19 -0.57 15.83
N TYR A 97 -1.46 -0.05 14.62
CA TYR A 97 -2.80 0.00 14.06
C TYR A 97 -3.42 -1.41 13.98
N PHE A 98 -2.73 -2.37 13.36
CA PHE A 98 -3.22 -3.74 13.26
C PHE A 98 -3.40 -4.42 14.61
N LYS A 99 -2.46 -4.21 15.54
CA LYS A 99 -2.56 -4.75 16.89
C LYS A 99 -3.84 -4.31 17.59
N ARG A 100 -4.18 -3.01 17.53
CA ARG A 100 -5.42 -2.49 18.12
C ARG A 100 -6.67 -3.12 17.50
N GLN A 101 -6.69 -3.32 16.19
CA GLN A 101 -7.82 -3.97 15.50
C GLN A 101 -7.99 -5.43 15.93
N ILE A 102 -6.89 -6.16 16.07
CA ILE A 102 -6.90 -7.56 16.55
C ILE A 102 -7.41 -7.62 17.99
N ASP A 103 -6.91 -6.75 18.87
CA ASP A 103 -7.30 -6.73 20.28
C ASP A 103 -8.80 -6.39 20.44
N ALA A 104 -9.31 -5.41 19.68
CA ALA A 104 -10.72 -5.05 19.66
C ALA A 104 -11.64 -6.19 19.15
N THR A 105 -11.17 -6.93 18.14
CA THR A 105 -11.92 -8.08 17.60
C THR A 105 -12.01 -9.22 18.62
N ARG A 106 -10.96 -9.44 19.42
CA ARG A 106 -10.91 -10.47 20.48
C ARG A 106 -11.80 -10.12 21.68
N SER A 107 -11.90 -8.85 22.05
CA SER A 107 -12.80 -8.42 23.12
C SER A 107 -14.28 -8.58 22.75
N ASN A 108 -14.64 -8.35 21.48
CA ASN A 108 -16.02 -8.52 21.01
C ASN A 108 -16.44 -10.00 20.93
N SER A 109 -15.52 -10.90 20.59
CA SER A 109 -15.78 -12.34 20.54
C SER A 109 -15.84 -13.02 21.92
N SER A 110 -15.43 -12.32 22.98
CA SER A 110 -15.55 -12.78 24.38
C SER A 110 -16.85 -12.32 25.05
N SER A 111 -17.65 -11.50 24.37
CA SER A 111 -18.88 -10.89 24.90
C SER A 111 -20.15 -11.41 24.19
N SER A 112 -20.03 -12.43 23.34
CA SER A 112 -21.13 -13.12 22.65
C SER A 112 -21.18 -14.60 23.01
#